data_AF-C6RH62-F1
#
_entry.id   AF-C6RH62-F1
#
_cell.length_a   1.000
_cell.length_b   1.000
_cell.length_c   1.000
_cell.angle_alpha   90.00
_cell.angle_beta   90.00
_cell.angle_gamma   90.00
#
_symmetry.space_group_name_H-M   'P 1'
#
loop_
_entity.id
_entity.type
_entity.pdbx_description
1 polymer ?
#
loop_
_entity_poly.entity_id
_entity_poly.type
_entity_poly.pdbx_seq_one_letter_code
_entity_poly.pdbx_strand_id
1 'polypeptide(L)'
;MANYNAGTVRTTGDITINHTSNSNITDGVINFLSHAEARNFTVNASGYKELNINNSTNQRITATGDMTFNLKASVAGSIADIGHTLPFDINNAPIKAKSLTLNATADYGITDAVLKLGDYWGDMGQGGDINITAVNQKTVSLGWLRGLNSGNDNKKSDVNINLSTDIQDSDVTIGYTTSIHPYTKGIGHNGSQMVKNVNLKAHGQKTFKAEAIMAAKDTKININGSGLDSTAEFNRIISREGITIKADNLKELKTGSILASQGNINISTGSFDAMQYAEFNSGSNSVHMAGVNINLDISNVIEPVNSRVSQPGQHWDKALYLSAGKALNIKGYVGDDVTKIYARLGAAEKNATADIVNVKGTIMGGLSISPNNKTETMTIKGGITNPASILAIDGGVNHNSNLTVDLSYMPKLKSIDLSGYNNASGTNKIIIRSTELEISSIKGSSTKDDI
;
A
#
# COMPACT_ATOMS: atom_id res chain seq x y z
N MET A 1 35.27 -5.71 21.53
CA MET A 1 35.17 -5.70 20.06
C MET A 1 35.37 -7.11 19.53
N ALA A 2 34.41 -7.65 18.78
CA ALA A 2 34.55 -8.92 18.08
C ALA A 2 34.58 -8.63 16.57
N ASN A 3 35.72 -8.86 15.93
CA ASN A 3 35.92 -8.54 14.52
C ASN A 3 36.24 -9.80 13.71
N TYR A 4 35.34 -10.15 12.80
CA TYR A 4 35.55 -11.23 11.84
C TYR A 4 35.68 -10.64 10.44
N ASN A 5 36.91 -10.69 9.91
CA ASN A 5 37.26 -10.19 8.59
C ASN A 5 38.05 -11.28 7.84
N ALA A 6 37.32 -12.21 7.22
CA ALA A 6 37.88 -13.19 6.31
C ALA A 6 37.52 -12.75 4.88
N GLY A 7 38.50 -12.66 3.97
CA GLY A 7 38.23 -12.22 2.59
C GLY A 7 37.10 -13.00 1.92
N THR A 8 37.02 -14.31 2.14
CA THR A 8 35.89 -15.16 1.71
C THR A 8 35.77 -16.37 2.63
N VAL A 9 34.54 -16.67 3.06
CA VAL A 9 34.18 -17.87 3.84
C VAL A 9 33.22 -18.70 3.00
N ARG A 10 33.59 -19.95 2.72
CA ARG A 10 32.74 -20.90 1.99
C ARG A 10 32.65 -22.20 2.77
N THR A 11 31.43 -22.66 3.02
CA THR A 11 31.16 -23.95 3.65
C THR A 11 29.91 -24.59 3.07
N THR A 12 29.88 -25.92 3.05
CA THR A 12 28.66 -26.70 2.75
C THR A 12 27.78 -26.88 3.98
N GLY A 13 28.29 -26.56 5.17
CA GLY A 13 27.58 -26.57 6.44
C GLY A 13 26.91 -25.25 6.77
N ASP A 14 26.48 -25.11 8.02
CA ASP A 14 25.83 -23.89 8.51
C ASP A 14 26.88 -22.94 9.09
N ILE A 15 26.65 -21.63 8.92
CA ILE A 15 27.36 -20.59 9.66
C ILE A 15 26.42 -20.07 10.75
N THR A 16 26.86 -20.09 12.00
CA THR A 16 26.13 -19.53 13.14
C THR A 16 27.03 -18.58 13.92
N ILE A 17 26.57 -17.36 14.12
CA ILE A 17 27.21 -16.34 14.97
C ILE A 17 26.36 -16.20 16.23
N ASN A 18 26.91 -16.58 17.38
CA ASN A 18 26.26 -16.37 18.68
C ASN A 18 27.07 -15.34 19.46
N HIS A 19 26.44 -14.23 19.82
CA HIS A 19 27.07 -13.18 20.61
C HIS A 19 26.11 -12.63 21.66
N THR A 20 26.62 -12.43 22.86
CA THR A 20 25.92 -11.74 23.96
C THR A 20 26.98 -11.02 24.77
N SER A 21 26.86 -9.70 24.87
CA SER A 21 27.74 -8.92 25.76
C SER A 21 27.24 -8.98 27.19
N ASN A 22 28.17 -8.84 28.15
CA ASN A 22 27.80 -8.57 29.54
C ASN A 22 27.09 -7.20 29.64
N SER A 23 26.18 -7.05 30.61
CA SER A 23 25.38 -5.83 30.79
C SER A 23 26.18 -4.57 31.09
N ASN A 24 27.43 -4.71 31.57
CA ASN A 24 28.33 -3.60 31.81
C ASN A 24 29.06 -3.11 30.54
N ILE A 25 28.90 -3.79 29.40
CA ILE A 25 29.47 -3.39 28.12
C ILE A 25 28.44 -2.57 27.35
N THR A 26 28.71 -1.27 27.18
CA THR A 26 27.77 -0.33 26.54
C THR A 26 28.22 0.15 25.16
N ASP A 27 29.39 -0.30 24.69
CA ASP A 27 30.03 0.11 23.44
C ASP A 27 30.46 -1.10 22.58
N GLY A 28 29.86 -2.26 22.81
CA GLY A 28 30.21 -3.50 22.13
C GLY A 28 29.99 -3.43 20.62
N VAL A 29 31.05 -3.58 19.83
CA VAL A 29 31.00 -3.67 18.37
C VAL A 29 31.22 -5.12 17.90
N ILE A 30 30.33 -5.60 17.04
CA ILE A 30 30.37 -6.90 16.37
C ILE A 30 30.44 -6.67 14.87
N ASN A 31 31.51 -7.14 14.24
CA ASN A 31 31.71 -7.03 12.79
C ASN A 31 31.81 -8.42 12.16
N PHE A 32 30.98 -8.68 11.14
CA PHE A 32 31.14 -9.78 10.21
C PHE A 32 31.19 -9.19 8.79
N LEU A 33 32.40 -8.92 8.31
CA LEU A 33 32.63 -8.20 7.05
C LEU A 33 33.30 -9.14 6.06
N SER A 34 32.55 -10.09 5.53
CA SER A 34 33.09 -11.20 4.74
C SER A 34 32.11 -11.65 3.67
N HIS A 35 32.62 -12.00 2.49
CA HIS A 35 31.82 -12.75 1.51
C HIS A 35 31.60 -14.16 2.05
N ALA A 36 30.34 -14.54 2.28
CA ALA A 36 29.99 -15.79 2.95
C ALA A 36 29.05 -16.65 2.10
N GLU A 37 29.36 -17.93 1.96
CA GLU A 37 28.52 -18.94 1.35
C GLU A 37 28.33 -20.11 2.32
N ALA A 38 27.08 -20.45 2.61
CA ALA A 38 26.71 -21.49 3.58
C ALA A 38 25.44 -22.24 3.16
N ARG A 39 25.14 -23.36 3.85
CA ARG A 39 23.80 -23.97 3.80
C ARG A 39 22.80 -23.07 4.49
N ASN A 40 22.90 -22.89 5.80
CA ASN A 40 22.13 -21.89 6.54
C ASN A 40 23.05 -20.83 7.14
N PHE A 41 22.53 -19.61 7.33
CA PHE A 41 23.25 -18.51 7.97
C PHE A 41 22.42 -17.95 9.12
N THR A 42 22.95 -18.05 10.35
CA THR A 42 22.23 -17.62 11.56
C THR A 42 23.06 -16.64 12.37
N VAL A 43 22.44 -15.55 12.83
CA VAL A 43 23.03 -14.62 13.79
C VAL A 43 22.09 -14.49 14.99
N ASN A 44 22.60 -14.80 16.17
CA ASN A 44 21.96 -14.53 17.45
C ASN A 44 22.83 -13.52 18.19
N ALA A 45 22.37 -12.27 18.31
CA ALA A 45 23.17 -11.18 18.85
C ALA A 45 22.39 -10.36 19.89
N SER A 46 23.01 -10.12 21.04
CA SER A 46 22.51 -9.19 22.05
C SER A 46 23.65 -8.40 22.71
N GLY A 47 23.32 -7.30 23.39
CA GLY A 47 24.31 -6.47 24.09
C GLY A 47 25.26 -5.70 23.18
N TYR A 48 24.90 -5.51 21.90
CA TYR A 48 25.71 -4.74 20.96
C TYR A 48 25.32 -3.27 20.98
N LYS A 49 26.33 -2.40 20.89
CA LYS A 49 26.16 -1.01 20.46
C LYS A 49 26.11 -0.95 18.93
N GLU A 50 26.95 -1.72 18.26
CA GLU A 50 26.97 -1.86 16.81
C GLU A 50 27.07 -3.33 16.40
N LEU A 51 26.18 -3.75 15.51
CA LEU A 51 26.23 -5.04 14.82
C LEU A 51 26.29 -4.77 13.32
N ASN A 52 27.45 -4.98 12.73
CA ASN A 52 27.71 -4.78 11.31
C ASN A 52 27.85 -6.14 10.63
N ILE A 53 26.84 -6.54 9.87
CA ILE A 53 26.87 -7.76 9.06
C ILE A 53 26.95 -7.35 7.61
N ASN A 54 28.14 -7.42 7.04
CA ASN A 54 28.37 -7.37 5.61
C ASN A 54 27.81 -6.08 4.93
N ASN A 55 28.02 -4.93 5.57
CA ASN A 55 27.51 -3.62 5.17
C ASN A 55 28.50 -2.82 4.29
N SER A 56 29.41 -3.51 3.60
CA SER A 56 30.38 -2.89 2.69
C SER A 56 30.11 -3.25 1.22
N THR A 57 30.54 -2.38 0.31
CA THR A 57 30.43 -2.61 -1.13
C THR A 57 31.25 -3.84 -1.55
N ASN A 58 30.66 -4.72 -2.38
CA ASN A 58 31.26 -5.95 -2.93
C ASN A 58 31.33 -7.19 -2.03
N GLN A 59 30.78 -7.15 -0.83
CA GLN A 59 30.67 -8.35 0.00
C GLN A 59 29.22 -8.87 0.01
N ARG A 60 29.02 -10.18 0.01
CA ARG A 60 27.68 -10.80 -0.04
C ARG A 60 27.57 -11.99 0.89
N ILE A 61 26.38 -12.20 1.46
CA ILE A 61 26.01 -13.42 2.17
C ILE A 61 25.04 -14.22 1.29
N THR A 62 25.38 -15.48 1.04
CA THR A 62 24.55 -16.43 0.30
C THR A 62 24.31 -17.68 1.14
N ALA A 63 23.06 -17.96 1.46
CA ALA A 63 22.63 -19.22 2.07
C ALA A 63 21.86 -20.04 1.04
N THR A 64 22.21 -21.31 0.82
CA THR A 64 21.40 -22.18 -0.07
C THR A 64 20.06 -22.57 0.55
N GLY A 65 20.01 -22.60 1.89
CA GLY A 65 18.83 -22.74 2.73
C GLY A 65 18.42 -21.40 3.35
N ASP A 66 18.22 -21.41 4.65
CA ASP A 66 17.54 -20.34 5.37
C ASP A 66 18.53 -19.33 5.98
N MET A 67 18.08 -18.08 6.08
CA MET A 67 18.82 -17.03 6.78
C MET A 67 18.01 -16.51 7.97
N THR A 68 18.63 -16.49 9.15
CA THR A 68 17.97 -16.10 10.40
C THR A 68 18.80 -15.08 11.17
N PHE A 69 18.15 -13.99 11.59
CA PHE A 69 18.71 -12.98 12.47
C PHE A 69 17.82 -12.82 13.70
N ASN A 70 18.33 -13.15 14.88
CA ASN A 70 17.68 -12.93 16.17
C ASN A 70 18.49 -11.89 16.95
N LEU A 71 17.96 -10.67 17.00
CA LEU A 71 18.69 -9.49 17.44
C LEU A 71 17.97 -8.89 18.64
N LYS A 72 18.75 -8.60 19.67
CA LYS A 72 18.26 -7.95 20.88
C LYS A 72 19.10 -6.73 21.23
N ALA A 73 18.56 -5.53 20.98
CA ALA A 73 19.16 -4.26 21.38
C ALA A 73 18.92 -4.04 22.87
N SER A 74 19.95 -4.24 23.69
CA SER A 74 19.89 -4.07 25.15
C SER A 74 20.74 -2.89 25.65
N VAL A 75 21.19 -2.04 24.73
CA VAL A 75 22.10 -0.91 25.00
C VAL A 75 21.53 0.33 24.31
N ALA A 76 21.68 1.50 24.94
CA ALA A 76 21.22 2.75 24.35
C ALA A 76 21.96 3.01 23.03
N GLY A 77 21.20 3.40 22.01
CA GLY A 77 21.63 3.71 20.65
C GLY A 77 22.25 2.52 19.93
N SER A 78 21.78 1.30 20.21
CA SER A 78 22.15 0.10 19.45
C SER A 78 21.76 0.23 17.98
N ILE A 79 22.69 -0.13 17.10
CA ILE A 79 22.46 -0.18 15.65
C ILE A 79 22.76 -1.59 15.15
N ALA A 80 21.80 -2.22 14.48
CA ALA A 80 22.03 -3.39 13.66
C ALA A 80 21.97 -3.00 12.18
N ASP A 81 23.07 -3.18 11.48
CA ASP A 81 23.22 -2.91 10.06
C ASP A 81 23.58 -4.21 9.31
N ILE A 82 22.61 -4.73 8.56
CA ILE A 82 22.69 -6.04 7.92
C ILE A 82 22.60 -5.88 6.42
N GLY A 83 23.74 -5.97 5.74
CA GLY A 83 23.84 -5.88 4.29
C GLY A 83 23.44 -4.51 3.74
N HIS A 84 23.18 -3.51 4.57
CA HIS A 84 22.66 -2.24 4.09
C HIS A 84 23.81 -1.42 3.49
N THR A 85 23.92 -1.47 2.17
CA THR A 85 24.94 -0.74 1.39
C THR A 85 24.29 0.39 0.60
N LEU A 86 24.85 1.60 0.72
CA LEU A 86 24.46 2.75 -0.09
C LEU A 86 25.62 3.13 -1.04
N PRO A 87 25.34 3.46 -2.31
CA PRO A 87 24.07 3.25 -3.00
C PRO A 87 23.80 1.76 -3.19
N PHE A 88 22.52 1.36 -3.17
CA PHE A 88 22.14 -0.03 -3.41
C PHE A 88 22.60 -0.46 -4.80
N ASP A 89 23.36 -1.54 -4.90
CA ASP A 89 23.67 -2.18 -6.20
C ASP A 89 22.38 -2.79 -6.76
N ILE A 90 21.83 -2.15 -7.78
CA ILE A 90 20.56 -2.58 -8.38
C ILE A 90 20.63 -3.98 -9.01
N ASN A 91 21.84 -4.47 -9.30
CA ASN A 91 22.11 -5.73 -9.99
C ASN A 91 22.57 -6.84 -9.05
N ASN A 92 22.76 -6.58 -7.75
CA ASN A 92 23.19 -7.60 -6.83
C ASN A 92 22.75 -7.33 -5.39
N ALA A 93 21.91 -8.21 -4.83
CA ALA A 93 21.61 -8.13 -3.40
C ALA A 93 22.81 -8.51 -2.53
N PRO A 94 23.03 -7.77 -1.43
CA PRO A 94 23.99 -8.09 -0.37
C PRO A 94 23.61 -9.40 0.35
N ILE A 95 22.33 -9.80 0.29
CA ILE A 95 21.80 -10.98 0.95
C ILE A 95 20.98 -11.82 -0.03
N LYS A 96 21.33 -13.11 -0.18
CA LYS A 96 20.52 -14.09 -0.91
C LYS A 96 20.32 -15.36 -0.09
N ALA A 97 19.09 -15.83 -0.02
CA ALA A 97 18.74 -17.07 0.65
C ALA A 97 17.51 -17.73 0.02
N LYS A 98 17.12 -18.91 0.51
CA LYS A 98 15.81 -19.49 0.21
C LYS A 98 14.71 -18.76 0.97
N SER A 99 14.92 -18.53 2.26
CA SER A 99 14.00 -17.82 3.16
C SER A 99 14.75 -16.82 4.05
N LEU A 100 14.03 -15.86 4.62
CA LEU A 100 14.57 -14.89 5.59
C LEU A 100 13.67 -14.86 6.83
N THR A 101 14.29 -14.98 8.00
CA THR A 101 13.66 -14.66 9.29
C THR A 101 14.50 -13.59 9.98
N LEU A 102 13.89 -12.45 10.31
CA LEU A 102 14.53 -11.37 11.05
C LEU A 102 13.65 -10.99 12.24
N ASN A 103 14.14 -11.26 13.44
CA ASN A 103 13.51 -10.89 14.70
C ASN A 103 14.41 -9.87 15.40
N ALA A 104 13.97 -8.61 15.48
CA ALA A 104 14.70 -7.55 16.17
C ALA A 104 13.85 -6.96 17.30
N THR A 105 14.36 -6.99 18.52
CA THR A 105 13.66 -6.46 19.70
C THR A 105 14.58 -5.52 20.46
N ALA A 106 14.08 -4.38 20.90
CA ALA A 106 14.78 -3.56 21.88
C ALA A 106 14.24 -3.83 23.29
N ASP A 107 15.14 -3.87 24.28
CA ASP A 107 14.76 -3.98 25.68
C ASP A 107 13.96 -2.76 26.15
N TYR A 108 13.18 -2.96 27.21
CA TYR A 108 12.46 -1.88 27.86
C TYR A 108 13.42 -0.75 28.28
N GLY A 109 13.04 0.49 28.01
CA GLY A 109 13.86 1.67 28.27
C GLY A 109 14.87 2.01 27.17
N ILE A 110 15.08 1.14 26.18
CA ILE A 110 15.87 1.48 24.98
C ILE A 110 14.94 2.13 23.95
N THR A 111 15.11 3.44 23.72
CA THR A 111 14.19 4.24 22.91
C THR A 111 14.77 4.72 21.57
N ASP A 112 15.98 4.31 21.25
CA ASP A 112 16.77 4.81 20.12
C ASP A 112 17.43 3.69 19.29
N ALA A 113 16.97 2.44 19.46
CA ALA A 113 17.48 1.29 18.70
C ALA A 113 17.11 1.37 17.21
N VAL A 114 18.08 1.04 16.35
CA VAL A 114 17.94 1.11 14.90
C VAL A 114 18.19 -0.26 14.26
N LEU A 115 17.27 -0.66 13.38
CA LEU A 115 17.40 -1.81 12.50
C LEU A 115 17.53 -1.36 11.04
N LYS A 116 18.59 -1.81 10.36
CA LYS A 116 18.77 -1.65 8.92
C LYS A 116 19.00 -3.00 8.27
N LEU A 117 18.22 -3.29 7.24
CA LEU A 117 18.37 -4.45 6.37
C LEU A 117 18.55 -3.98 4.93
N GLY A 118 19.58 -4.45 4.24
CA GLY A 118 19.79 -4.19 2.81
C GLY A 118 18.82 -4.96 1.91
N ASP A 119 19.11 -4.98 0.61
CA ASP A 119 18.32 -5.76 -0.36
C ASP A 119 18.41 -7.27 -0.05
N TYR A 120 17.26 -7.95 -0.08
CA TYR A 120 17.14 -9.39 0.08
C TYR A 120 16.56 -10.04 -1.18
N TRP A 121 17.24 -11.06 -1.71
CA TRP A 121 16.75 -11.86 -2.83
C TRP A 121 16.54 -13.35 -2.47
N GLY A 122 15.29 -13.81 -2.57
CA GLY A 122 14.88 -15.21 -2.37
C GLY A 122 15.28 -16.20 -3.48
N ASP A 123 16.45 -16.04 -4.10
CA ASP A 123 16.83 -16.75 -5.33
C ASP A 123 17.54 -18.10 -5.11
N MET A 124 17.63 -18.59 -3.87
CA MET A 124 18.37 -19.83 -3.56
C MET A 124 17.47 -21.06 -3.41
N GLY A 125 16.16 -20.92 -3.52
CA GLY A 125 15.22 -22.03 -3.48
C GLY A 125 13.77 -21.61 -3.78
N GLN A 126 12.89 -22.59 -3.97
CA GLN A 126 11.46 -22.35 -4.24
C GLN A 126 10.68 -22.19 -2.93
N GLY A 127 9.74 -21.24 -2.90
CA GLY A 127 8.72 -21.11 -1.87
C GLY A 127 9.21 -20.83 -0.45
N GLY A 128 10.41 -20.26 -0.28
CA GLY A 128 10.84 -19.79 1.04
C GLY A 128 10.32 -18.40 1.33
N ASP A 129 9.84 -18.17 2.55
CA ASP A 129 9.16 -16.94 2.94
C ASP A 129 10.10 -15.89 3.53
N ILE A 130 9.63 -14.65 3.56
CA ILE A 130 10.30 -13.50 4.17
C ILE A 130 9.49 -13.09 5.39
N ASN A 131 10.01 -13.38 6.59
CA ASN A 131 9.38 -13.06 7.86
C ASN A 131 10.22 -12.04 8.62
N ILE A 132 9.64 -10.86 8.88
CA ILE A 132 10.31 -9.78 9.60
C ILE A 132 9.44 -9.36 10.77
N THR A 133 10.01 -9.39 11.96
CA THR A 133 9.40 -8.91 13.20
C THR A 133 10.34 -7.88 13.84
N ALA A 134 9.85 -6.67 14.06
CA ALA A 134 10.60 -5.63 14.78
C ALA A 134 9.74 -5.05 15.91
N VAL A 135 10.26 -5.13 17.14
CA VAL A 135 9.58 -4.66 18.35
C VAL A 135 10.41 -3.58 19.02
N ASN A 136 9.76 -2.47 19.37
CA ASN A 136 10.36 -1.32 20.06
C ASN A 136 11.63 -0.80 19.37
N GLN A 137 11.65 -0.79 18.04
CA GLN A 137 12.70 -0.10 17.29
C GLN A 137 12.29 1.37 17.10
N LYS A 138 13.25 2.29 17.28
CA LYS A 138 13.08 3.70 16.92
C LYS A 138 13.04 3.89 15.42
N THR A 139 13.87 3.15 14.70
CA THR A 139 13.92 3.20 13.24
C THR A 139 14.04 1.79 12.67
N VAL A 140 13.22 1.50 11.65
CA VAL A 140 13.34 0.29 10.83
C VAL A 140 13.49 0.71 9.37
N SER A 141 14.64 0.38 8.77
CA SER A 141 14.91 0.61 7.35
C SER A 141 15.13 -0.72 6.66
N LEU A 142 14.22 -1.08 5.75
CA LEU A 142 14.31 -2.30 4.97
C LEU A 142 14.57 -1.94 3.50
N GLY A 143 15.54 -2.59 2.87
CA GLY A 143 15.82 -2.46 1.44
C GLY A 143 14.75 -3.13 0.58
N TRP A 144 15.14 -3.50 -0.64
CA TRP A 144 14.27 -4.25 -1.54
C TRP A 144 14.10 -5.69 -1.08
N LEU A 145 12.88 -6.07 -0.74
CA LEU A 145 12.51 -7.43 -0.37
C LEU A 145 11.89 -8.11 -1.59
N ARG A 146 12.62 -9.04 -2.22
CA ARG A 146 12.05 -9.83 -3.32
C ARG A 146 12.13 -11.33 -3.03
N GLY A 147 11.06 -12.03 -3.40
CA GLY A 147 11.04 -13.49 -3.41
C GLY A 147 11.77 -14.05 -4.64
N LEU A 148 11.64 -15.36 -4.84
CA LEU A 148 12.22 -16.06 -6.00
C LEU A 148 11.76 -15.44 -7.32
N ASN A 149 12.71 -15.11 -8.20
CA ASN A 149 12.42 -14.68 -9.56
C ASN A 149 11.84 -15.83 -10.41
N SER A 150 10.52 -15.99 -10.39
CA SER A 150 9.81 -17.06 -11.08
C SER A 150 8.51 -16.59 -11.72
N GLY A 151 8.22 -17.08 -12.92
CA GLY A 151 6.91 -16.93 -13.57
C GLY A 151 5.82 -17.86 -13.01
N ASN A 152 6.17 -18.79 -12.13
CA ASN A 152 5.21 -19.67 -11.46
C ASN A 152 4.92 -19.12 -10.05
N ASP A 153 3.68 -18.68 -9.83
CA ASP A 153 3.27 -18.02 -8.60
C ASP A 153 3.37 -18.91 -7.36
N ASN A 154 3.27 -20.24 -7.52
CA ASN A 154 3.40 -21.18 -6.40
C ASN A 154 4.84 -21.32 -5.89
N LYS A 155 5.83 -20.82 -6.63
CA LYS A 155 7.24 -20.84 -6.23
C LYS A 155 7.70 -19.53 -5.59
N LYS A 156 6.87 -18.49 -5.65
CA LYS A 156 7.15 -17.16 -5.08
C LYS A 156 7.01 -17.21 -3.56
N SER A 157 7.73 -16.30 -2.89
CA SER A 157 7.77 -16.16 -1.43
C SER A 157 6.55 -15.40 -0.90
N ASP A 158 6.00 -15.80 0.24
CA ASP A 158 5.13 -14.94 1.02
C ASP A 158 5.99 -13.94 1.83
N VAL A 159 5.51 -12.70 1.98
CA VAL A 159 6.18 -11.66 2.78
C VAL A 159 5.31 -11.29 3.95
N ASN A 160 5.81 -11.50 5.17
CA ASN A 160 5.12 -11.21 6.42
C ASN A 160 5.98 -10.24 7.25
N ILE A 161 5.46 -9.02 7.46
CA ILE A 161 6.15 -7.97 8.22
C ILE A 161 5.25 -7.57 9.40
N ASN A 162 5.77 -7.68 10.62
CA ASN A 162 5.09 -7.30 11.86
C ASN A 162 5.96 -6.32 12.64
N LEU A 163 5.51 -5.07 12.74
CA LEU A 163 6.22 -4.00 13.43
C LEU A 163 5.34 -3.48 14.57
N SER A 164 5.93 -3.29 15.74
CA SER A 164 5.23 -2.71 16.90
C SER A 164 6.19 -1.88 17.71
N THR A 165 5.76 -0.71 18.15
CA THR A 165 6.57 0.14 19.02
C THR A 165 5.69 1.06 19.83
N ASP A 166 6.11 1.36 21.05
CA ASP A 166 5.55 2.44 21.88
C ASP A 166 6.50 3.65 21.94
N ILE A 167 7.57 3.63 21.12
CA ILE A 167 8.57 4.69 21.07
C ILE A 167 8.03 5.88 20.29
N GLN A 168 8.05 7.06 20.90
CA GLN A 168 7.68 8.31 20.26
C GLN A 168 8.52 8.59 19.01
N ASP A 169 7.91 9.18 17.99
CA ASP A 169 8.56 9.58 16.73
C ASP A 169 9.34 8.43 16.06
N SER A 170 8.83 7.20 16.11
CA SER A 170 9.48 6.08 15.43
C SER A 170 9.14 6.04 13.94
N ASP A 171 10.09 5.62 13.13
CA ASP A 171 10.00 5.68 11.67
C ASP A 171 10.26 4.33 11.00
N VAL A 172 9.48 4.04 9.96
CA VAL A 172 9.65 2.86 9.11
C VAL A 172 9.77 3.27 7.66
N THR A 173 10.79 2.75 6.97
CA THR A 173 10.93 2.85 5.51
C THR A 173 11.17 1.48 4.92
N ILE A 174 10.45 1.16 3.84
CA ILE A 174 10.60 -0.06 3.07
C ILE A 174 10.85 0.28 1.60
N GLY A 175 12.04 -0.07 1.13
CA GLY A 175 12.47 0.20 -0.22
C GLY A 175 13.02 1.60 -0.43
N TYR A 176 13.24 1.93 -1.70
CA TYR A 176 13.80 3.20 -2.15
C TYR A 176 13.42 3.48 -3.61
N THR A 177 13.41 4.76 -3.96
CA THR A 177 13.38 5.24 -5.35
C THR A 177 14.79 5.52 -5.84
N THR A 178 15.11 5.16 -7.08
CA THR A 178 16.36 5.57 -7.74
C THR A 178 16.06 6.52 -8.90
N SER A 179 17.02 7.37 -9.25
CA SER A 179 16.92 8.27 -10.41
C SER A 179 16.89 7.53 -11.76
N ILE A 180 17.20 6.23 -11.76
CA ILE A 180 17.13 5.38 -12.95
C ILE A 180 15.72 4.81 -13.03
N HIS A 181 14.89 5.38 -13.90
CA HIS A 181 13.59 4.83 -14.24
C HIS A 181 13.78 3.44 -14.88
N PRO A 182 13.00 2.38 -14.55
CA PRO A 182 11.77 2.33 -13.75
C PRO A 182 11.91 1.79 -12.31
N TYR A 183 13.07 1.94 -11.67
CA TYR A 183 13.40 1.16 -10.47
C TYR A 183 12.94 1.84 -9.16
N THR A 184 11.63 1.92 -8.94
CA THR A 184 11.07 2.02 -7.58
C THR A 184 11.06 0.62 -6.97
N LYS A 185 11.84 0.41 -5.90
CA LYS A 185 11.98 -0.89 -5.25
C LYS A 185 11.34 -0.86 -3.87
N GLY A 186 10.69 -1.96 -3.47
CA GLY A 186 10.04 -2.08 -2.16
C GLY A 186 9.84 -3.55 -1.78
N ILE A 187 8.61 -4.05 -1.86
CA ILE A 187 8.28 -5.48 -1.70
C ILE A 187 7.88 -6.04 -3.07
N GLY A 188 8.68 -6.97 -3.59
CA GLY A 188 8.55 -7.48 -4.95
C GLY A 188 8.91 -6.44 -6.03
N HIS A 189 8.73 -6.84 -7.28
CA HIS A 189 8.82 -5.98 -8.47
C HIS A 189 7.99 -6.59 -9.62
N ASN A 190 7.92 -5.95 -10.78
CA ASN A 190 7.05 -6.38 -11.88
C ASN A 190 7.39 -7.79 -12.41
N GLY A 191 6.37 -8.48 -12.93
CA GLY A 191 6.51 -9.76 -13.63
C GLY A 191 7.02 -10.89 -12.73
N SER A 192 8.08 -11.57 -13.17
CA SER A 192 8.64 -12.72 -12.45
C SER A 192 9.21 -12.38 -11.07
N GLN A 193 9.41 -11.10 -10.76
CA GLN A 193 9.96 -10.61 -9.49
C GLN A 193 8.90 -10.25 -8.44
N MET A 194 7.61 -10.43 -8.74
CA MET A 194 6.54 -10.25 -7.75
C MET A 194 6.73 -11.27 -6.62
N VAL A 195 6.38 -10.89 -5.40
CA VAL A 195 6.21 -11.86 -4.30
C VAL A 195 4.85 -12.55 -4.43
N LYS A 196 4.57 -13.57 -3.62
CA LYS A 196 3.32 -14.32 -3.67
C LYS A 196 2.19 -13.54 -3.00
N ASN A 197 2.22 -13.46 -1.66
CA ASN A 197 1.36 -12.59 -0.86
C ASN A 197 2.19 -11.59 -0.06
N VAL A 198 1.55 -10.49 0.35
CA VAL A 198 2.11 -9.52 1.29
C VAL A 198 1.16 -9.36 2.48
N ASN A 199 1.67 -9.59 3.68
CA ASN A 199 0.99 -9.32 4.95
C ASN A 199 1.84 -8.35 5.76
N LEU A 200 1.36 -7.11 5.89
CA LEU A 200 2.06 -6.03 6.57
C LEU A 200 1.20 -5.55 7.74
N LYS A 201 1.77 -5.61 8.94
CA LYS A 201 1.17 -5.08 10.17
C LYS A 201 2.15 -4.13 10.84
N ALA A 202 1.69 -2.92 11.14
CA ALA A 202 2.48 -1.90 11.82
C ALA A 202 1.63 -1.25 12.92
N HIS A 203 2.20 -1.10 14.12
CA HIS A 203 1.54 -0.51 15.28
C HIS A 203 2.43 0.52 15.98
N GLY A 204 1.90 1.71 16.21
CA GLY A 204 2.51 2.77 17.02
C GLY A 204 3.61 3.57 16.33
N GLN A 205 3.77 3.41 15.00
CA GLN A 205 4.73 4.23 14.25
C GLN A 205 4.22 5.66 14.05
N LYS A 206 5.13 6.65 14.13
CA LYS A 206 4.82 8.01 13.69
C LYS A 206 4.85 8.10 12.17
N THR A 207 5.88 7.56 11.52
CA THR A 207 5.90 7.52 10.06
C THR A 207 6.04 6.10 9.55
N PHE A 208 5.25 5.77 8.53
CA PHE A 208 5.36 4.52 7.81
C PHE A 208 5.42 4.79 6.31
N LYS A 209 6.48 4.34 5.64
CA LYS A 209 6.63 4.49 4.19
C LYS A 209 6.99 3.19 3.50
N ALA A 210 6.29 2.87 2.42
CA ALA A 210 6.67 1.82 1.49
C ALA A 210 6.65 2.30 0.04
N GLU A 211 7.76 2.09 -0.67
CA GLU A 211 7.97 2.65 -2.00
C GLU A 211 7.24 1.89 -3.11
N ALA A 212 7.15 0.56 -2.99
CA ALA A 212 6.34 -0.26 -3.89
C ALA A 212 5.95 -1.55 -3.20
N ILE A 213 4.76 -2.06 -3.50
CA ILE A 213 4.30 -3.38 -3.08
C ILE A 213 3.72 -4.09 -4.29
N MET A 214 4.29 -5.24 -4.66
CA MET A 214 3.89 -6.01 -5.85
C MET A 214 3.74 -7.49 -5.52
N ALA A 215 2.49 -7.95 -5.46
CA ALA A 215 2.14 -9.34 -5.12
C ALA A 215 1.43 -10.06 -6.27
N ALA A 216 1.78 -11.31 -6.48
CA ALA A 216 1.15 -12.19 -7.47
C ALA A 216 -0.29 -12.54 -7.08
N LYS A 217 -0.58 -12.59 -5.77
CA LYS A 217 -1.87 -12.94 -5.19
C LYS A 217 -2.42 -11.75 -4.40
N ASP A 218 -2.46 -11.83 -3.07
CA ASP A 218 -3.08 -10.83 -2.20
C ASP A 218 -2.06 -9.91 -1.52
N THR A 219 -2.46 -8.66 -1.30
CA THR A 219 -1.80 -7.73 -0.39
C THR A 219 -2.75 -7.32 0.75
N LYS A 220 -2.29 -7.49 1.99
CA LYS A 220 -3.01 -7.10 3.21
C LYS A 220 -2.12 -6.18 4.03
N ILE A 221 -2.58 -4.96 4.25
CA ILE A 221 -1.89 -3.90 4.99
C ILE A 221 -2.78 -3.49 6.16
N ASN A 222 -2.21 -3.50 7.36
CA ASN A 222 -2.85 -3.03 8.58
C ASN A 222 -1.90 -2.09 9.32
N ILE A 223 -2.19 -0.80 9.30
CA ILE A 223 -1.41 0.23 9.98
C ILE A 223 -2.28 0.82 11.09
N ASN A 224 -1.78 0.76 12.31
CA ASN A 224 -2.27 1.54 13.44
C ASN A 224 -1.17 2.54 13.82
N GLY A 225 -1.36 3.82 13.52
CA GLY A 225 -0.37 4.86 13.80
C GLY A 225 -0.17 5.11 15.29
N SER A 226 0.71 6.05 15.63
CA SER A 226 0.95 6.49 17.02
C SER A 226 -0.03 7.56 17.51
N GLY A 227 -0.88 8.12 16.64
CA GLY A 227 -1.75 9.25 17.00
C GLY A 227 -1.96 10.26 15.88
N LEU A 228 -2.45 11.44 16.30
CA LEU A 228 -2.84 12.57 15.46
C LEU A 228 -1.73 13.22 14.61
N ASP A 229 -0.48 12.84 14.82
CA ASP A 229 0.67 13.32 14.03
C ASP A 229 1.33 12.22 13.20
N SER A 230 0.72 11.04 13.14
CA SER A 230 1.28 9.90 12.41
C SER A 230 0.80 9.81 10.97
N THR A 231 1.67 9.32 10.08
CA THR A 231 1.45 9.28 8.64
C THR A 231 1.81 7.93 8.04
N ALA A 232 1.08 7.52 7.00
CA ALA A 232 1.36 6.33 6.22
C ALA A 232 1.37 6.66 4.72
N GLU A 233 2.47 6.34 4.03
CA GLU A 233 2.63 6.57 2.58
C GLU A 233 2.99 5.28 1.83
N PHE A 234 2.23 5.01 0.77
CA PHE A 234 2.45 3.89 -0.16
C PHE A 234 2.53 4.39 -1.60
N ASN A 235 3.73 4.46 -2.18
CA ASN A 235 3.88 5.05 -3.51
C ASN A 235 3.25 4.21 -4.63
N ARG A 236 3.16 2.88 -4.47
CA ARG A 236 2.47 2.01 -5.43
C ARG A 236 2.11 0.66 -4.83
N ILE A 237 0.90 0.18 -5.09
CA ILE A 237 0.43 -1.14 -4.65
C ILE A 237 -0.21 -1.86 -5.84
N ILE A 238 0.35 -3.01 -6.21
CA ILE A 238 -0.16 -3.84 -7.30
C ILE A 238 -0.32 -5.27 -6.79
N SER A 239 -1.48 -5.86 -7.03
CA SER A 239 -1.78 -7.25 -6.74
C SER A 239 -2.69 -7.83 -7.83
N ARG A 240 -2.75 -9.16 -7.98
CA ARG A 240 -3.72 -9.76 -8.92
C ARG A 240 -5.02 -10.11 -8.22
N GLU A 241 -4.95 -10.84 -7.10
CA GLU A 241 -6.13 -11.47 -6.48
C GLU A 241 -6.85 -10.55 -5.46
N GLY A 242 -6.16 -9.55 -4.90
CA GLY A 242 -6.82 -8.55 -4.06
C GLY A 242 -5.88 -7.63 -3.28
N ILE A 243 -6.43 -6.51 -2.83
CA ILE A 243 -5.76 -5.53 -1.97
C ILE A 243 -6.69 -5.16 -0.82
N THR A 244 -6.19 -5.23 0.41
CA THR A 244 -6.88 -4.74 1.61
C THR A 244 -5.95 -3.81 2.39
N ILE A 245 -6.42 -2.60 2.69
CA ILE A 245 -5.71 -1.59 3.47
C ILE A 245 -6.61 -1.17 4.64
N LYS A 246 -6.13 -1.37 5.86
CA LYS A 246 -6.71 -0.81 7.07
C LYS A 246 -5.73 0.19 7.65
N ALA A 247 -6.16 1.43 7.77
CA ALA A 247 -5.34 2.55 8.22
C ALA A 247 -6.08 3.27 9.36
N ASP A 248 -5.62 3.09 10.59
CA ASP A 248 -6.25 3.63 11.79
C ASP A 248 -5.25 4.44 12.62
N ASN A 249 -5.76 5.32 13.48
CA ASN A 249 -4.96 6.18 14.36
C ASN A 249 -3.87 6.97 13.63
N LEU A 250 -4.21 7.54 12.46
CA LEU A 250 -3.31 8.28 11.58
C LEU A 250 -3.89 9.66 11.30
N LYS A 251 -3.00 10.66 11.22
CA LYS A 251 -3.30 11.98 10.64
C LYS A 251 -3.56 11.88 9.15
N GLU A 252 -2.74 11.09 8.47
CA GLU A 252 -2.64 11.11 7.02
C GLU A 252 -2.40 9.71 6.45
N LEU A 253 -3.20 9.35 5.45
CA LEU A 253 -2.96 8.23 4.55
C LEU A 253 -2.73 8.76 3.13
N LYS A 254 -1.59 8.41 2.55
CA LYS A 254 -1.27 8.73 1.16
C LYS A 254 -0.94 7.47 0.37
N THR A 255 -1.54 7.34 -0.81
CA THR A 255 -1.25 6.25 -1.72
C THR A 255 -1.08 6.75 -3.16
N GLY A 256 -0.19 6.12 -3.90
CA GLY A 256 -0.12 6.23 -5.35
C GLY A 256 -1.08 5.29 -6.05
N SER A 257 -0.63 4.67 -7.15
CA SER A 257 -1.45 3.74 -7.92
C SER A 257 -1.77 2.46 -7.14
N ILE A 258 -3.04 2.07 -7.14
CA ILE A 258 -3.57 0.85 -6.52
C ILE A 258 -4.24 0.00 -7.60
N LEU A 259 -3.68 -1.16 -7.92
CA LEU A 259 -4.18 -2.02 -8.98
C LEU A 259 -4.38 -3.45 -8.49
N ALA A 260 -5.63 -3.94 -8.53
CA ALA A 260 -6.01 -5.33 -8.31
C ALA A 260 -6.56 -5.91 -9.61
N SER A 261 -5.73 -6.47 -10.48
CA SER A 261 -6.12 -6.78 -11.87
C SER A 261 -7.24 -7.83 -12.02
N GLN A 262 -7.43 -8.69 -11.03
CA GLN A 262 -8.44 -9.75 -11.00
C GLN A 262 -9.22 -9.78 -9.67
N GLY A 263 -8.97 -8.79 -8.82
CA GLY A 263 -9.30 -8.84 -7.40
C GLY A 263 -10.06 -7.63 -6.90
N ASN A 264 -10.48 -7.70 -5.64
CA ASN A 264 -11.15 -6.60 -4.96
C ASN A 264 -10.14 -5.65 -4.31
N ILE A 265 -10.49 -4.38 -4.24
CA ILE A 265 -9.79 -3.38 -3.44
C ILE A 265 -10.69 -3.03 -2.26
N ASN A 266 -10.16 -3.15 -1.05
CA ASN A 266 -10.84 -2.76 0.18
C ASN A 266 -9.95 -1.79 0.95
N ILE A 267 -10.41 -0.57 1.17
CA ILE A 267 -9.68 0.43 1.96
C ILE A 267 -10.63 0.96 3.02
N SER A 268 -10.18 0.95 4.27
CA SER A 268 -10.90 1.56 5.38
C SER A 268 -9.96 2.44 6.20
N THR A 269 -10.35 3.70 6.38
CA THR A 269 -9.82 4.53 7.46
C THR A 269 -10.57 4.16 8.74
N GLY A 270 -9.86 3.91 9.85
CA GLY A 270 -10.46 3.42 11.09
C GLY A 270 -11.36 4.45 11.79
N SER A 271 -11.66 4.25 13.07
CA SER A 271 -12.63 5.08 13.81
C SER A 271 -12.01 6.12 14.75
N PHE A 272 -10.67 6.18 14.85
CA PHE A 272 -9.98 7.06 15.79
C PHE A 272 -9.85 8.50 15.27
N ASP A 273 -10.09 9.50 16.16
CA ASP A 273 -9.93 10.97 16.06
C ASP A 273 -9.86 11.60 14.66
N ALA A 274 -10.72 11.16 13.75
CA ALA A 274 -10.97 11.73 12.43
C ALA A 274 -9.69 12.04 11.60
N MET A 275 -9.33 11.12 10.69
CA MET A 275 -8.14 11.26 9.83
C MET A 275 -8.17 12.60 9.08
N GLN A 276 -7.13 13.42 9.24
CA GLN A 276 -7.11 14.75 8.65
C GLN A 276 -7.05 14.69 7.12
N TYR A 277 -6.16 13.86 6.55
CA TYR A 277 -5.94 13.81 5.11
C TYR A 277 -5.97 12.38 4.58
N ALA A 278 -6.71 12.16 3.50
CA ALA A 278 -6.63 10.94 2.70
C ALA A 278 -6.38 11.30 1.23
N GLU A 279 -5.29 10.78 0.68
CA GLU A 279 -4.85 11.06 -0.68
C GLU A 279 -4.58 9.77 -1.46
N PHE A 280 -5.22 9.67 -2.62
CA PHE A 280 -5.12 8.51 -3.51
C PHE A 280 -4.71 8.98 -4.91
N ASN A 281 -3.57 9.68 -5.01
CA ASN A 281 -3.12 10.28 -6.27
C ASN A 281 -1.64 10.71 -6.23
N SER A 282 -0.70 9.79 -6.47
CA SER A 282 0.72 10.13 -6.67
C SER A 282 1.15 9.99 -8.14
N GLY A 283 0.88 11.01 -8.95
CA GLY A 283 1.79 11.43 -10.02
C GLY A 283 1.76 10.72 -11.40
N SER A 284 0.70 10.02 -11.82
CA SER A 284 0.61 9.56 -13.23
C SER A 284 -0.78 9.70 -13.83
N ASN A 285 -0.86 10.09 -15.11
CA ASN A 285 -2.08 10.45 -15.86
C ASN A 285 -2.99 9.26 -16.23
N SER A 286 -3.01 8.18 -15.44
CA SER A 286 -3.82 6.99 -15.69
C SER A 286 -4.46 6.51 -14.40
N VAL A 287 -5.63 5.88 -14.52
CA VAL A 287 -6.51 5.40 -13.44
C VAL A 287 -5.73 5.08 -12.15
N HIS A 288 -6.05 5.78 -11.07
CA HIS A 288 -5.31 5.67 -9.81
C HIS A 288 -5.70 4.41 -9.03
N MET A 289 -6.95 3.97 -9.15
CA MET A 289 -7.42 2.77 -8.50
C MET A 289 -8.25 1.90 -9.44
N ALA A 290 -7.82 0.66 -9.68
CA ALA A 290 -8.52 -0.26 -10.57
C ALA A 290 -8.64 -1.66 -9.97
N GLY A 291 -9.87 -2.18 -9.93
CA GLY A 291 -10.19 -3.49 -9.35
C GLY A 291 -11.52 -4.05 -9.87
N VAL A 292 -11.83 -5.29 -9.51
CA VAL A 292 -13.13 -5.91 -9.81
C VAL A 292 -14.23 -5.20 -9.00
N ASN A 293 -14.08 -5.20 -7.68
CA ASN A 293 -14.88 -4.36 -6.79
C ASN A 293 -13.95 -3.36 -6.09
N ILE A 294 -14.42 -2.12 -5.92
CA ILE A 294 -13.73 -1.10 -5.14
C ILE A 294 -14.62 -0.76 -3.95
N ASN A 295 -14.11 -1.02 -2.74
CA ASN A 295 -14.78 -0.76 -1.47
C ASN A 295 -13.95 0.25 -0.68
N LEU A 296 -14.46 1.46 -0.51
CA LEU A 296 -13.81 2.55 0.22
C LEU A 296 -14.68 2.97 1.39
N ASP A 297 -14.16 2.85 2.60
CA ASP A 297 -14.72 3.49 3.78
C ASP A 297 -13.73 4.56 4.24
N ILE A 298 -13.95 5.79 3.77
CA ILE A 298 -13.14 6.97 4.09
C ILE A 298 -14.00 8.02 4.80
N SER A 299 -15.06 7.56 5.45
CA SER A 299 -16.05 8.40 6.12
C SER A 299 -15.52 9.08 7.39
N ASN A 300 -14.41 8.56 7.96
CA ASN A 300 -13.71 9.16 9.09
C ASN A 300 -12.72 10.26 8.69
N VAL A 301 -12.60 10.61 7.40
CA VAL A 301 -11.74 11.73 6.97
C VAL A 301 -12.44 13.05 7.27
N ILE A 302 -11.72 14.11 7.64
CA ILE A 302 -12.31 15.43 7.97
C ILE A 302 -12.02 16.56 6.99
N GLU A 303 -11.06 16.39 6.09
CA GLU A 303 -10.84 17.31 4.97
C GLU A 303 -11.34 16.65 3.67
N PRO A 304 -11.65 17.44 2.63
CA PRO A 304 -11.95 16.89 1.32
C PRO A 304 -10.83 15.94 0.86
N VAL A 305 -11.24 14.73 0.48
CA VAL A 305 -10.31 13.70 -0.04
C VAL A 305 -9.59 14.26 -1.26
N ASN A 306 -8.28 14.01 -1.39
CA ASN A 306 -7.42 14.62 -2.41
C ASN A 306 -7.36 16.17 -2.39
N SER A 307 -7.66 16.83 -1.26
CA SER A 307 -7.68 18.30 -1.14
C SER A 307 -6.36 18.99 -1.53
N ARG A 308 -5.22 18.37 -1.22
CA ARG A 308 -3.87 18.88 -1.53
C ARG A 308 -3.28 18.33 -2.82
N VAL A 309 -4.01 17.47 -3.53
CA VAL A 309 -3.65 17.03 -4.88
C VAL A 309 -3.95 18.17 -5.85
N SER A 310 -3.06 18.42 -6.80
CA SER A 310 -3.26 19.45 -7.81
C SER A 310 -2.98 18.90 -9.21
N GLN A 311 -4.02 18.90 -10.04
CA GLN A 311 -3.97 18.64 -11.47
C GLN A 311 -4.70 19.78 -12.21
N PRO A 312 -4.14 21.00 -12.20
CA PRO A 312 -4.81 22.18 -12.73
C PRO A 312 -5.21 22.00 -14.20
N GLY A 313 -6.42 22.40 -14.54
CA GLY A 313 -6.96 22.33 -15.90
C GLY A 313 -7.50 20.96 -16.33
N GLN A 314 -7.46 19.95 -15.45
CA GLN A 314 -8.10 18.66 -15.69
C GLN A 314 -9.50 18.64 -15.08
N HIS A 315 -10.49 18.10 -15.80
CA HIS A 315 -11.87 17.98 -15.27
C HIS A 315 -11.95 17.05 -14.04
N TRP A 316 -10.97 16.16 -13.89
CA TRP A 316 -10.78 15.25 -12.77
C TRP A 316 -9.86 15.81 -11.67
N ASP A 317 -9.56 17.11 -11.66
CA ASP A 317 -8.80 17.74 -10.57
C ASP A 317 -9.45 17.44 -9.21
N LYS A 318 -8.60 17.03 -8.26
CA LYS A 318 -8.95 16.55 -6.91
C LYS A 318 -9.92 15.37 -6.85
N ALA A 319 -10.27 14.75 -7.97
CA ALA A 319 -11.14 13.59 -7.98
C ALA A 319 -10.37 12.31 -7.64
N LEU A 320 -11.07 11.34 -7.07
CA LEU A 320 -10.62 9.95 -7.06
C LEU A 320 -10.83 9.37 -8.47
N TYR A 321 -9.74 8.98 -9.15
CA TYR A 321 -9.84 8.30 -10.44
C TYR A 321 -9.95 6.79 -10.23
N LEU A 322 -11.15 6.25 -10.44
CA LEU A 322 -11.50 4.87 -10.13
C LEU A 322 -11.86 4.10 -11.41
N SER A 323 -11.60 2.79 -11.42
CA SER A 323 -12.10 1.86 -12.43
C SER A 323 -12.54 0.57 -11.76
N ALA A 324 -13.85 0.44 -11.51
CA ALA A 324 -14.47 -0.74 -10.96
C ALA A 324 -15.05 -1.62 -12.08
N GLY A 325 -14.58 -2.87 -12.18
CA GLY A 325 -15.07 -3.81 -13.18
C GLY A 325 -16.52 -4.22 -12.96
N LYS A 326 -16.97 -4.30 -11.70
CA LYS A 326 -18.27 -4.80 -11.29
C LYS A 326 -19.01 -3.87 -10.33
N ALA A 327 -18.42 -3.59 -9.16
CA ALA A 327 -19.08 -2.81 -8.13
C ALA A 327 -18.21 -1.69 -7.55
N LEU A 328 -18.84 -0.56 -7.26
CA LEU A 328 -18.24 0.59 -6.59
C LEU A 328 -19.00 0.88 -5.30
N ASN A 329 -18.36 0.68 -4.15
CA ASN A 329 -18.95 0.94 -2.84
C ASN A 329 -18.10 1.99 -2.13
N ILE A 330 -18.65 3.16 -1.85
CA ILE A 330 -17.94 4.28 -1.24
C ILE A 330 -18.75 4.86 -0.09
N LYS A 331 -18.15 4.97 1.09
CA LYS A 331 -18.56 5.90 2.13
C LYS A 331 -17.54 7.03 2.20
N GLY A 332 -17.91 8.16 1.61
CA GLY A 332 -17.04 9.31 1.44
C GLY A 332 -17.01 10.24 2.64
N TYR A 333 -16.05 11.16 2.60
CA TYR A 333 -16.02 12.37 3.43
C TYR A 333 -17.32 13.17 3.30
N VAL A 334 -17.77 13.75 4.41
CA VAL A 334 -18.84 14.74 4.45
C VAL A 334 -18.50 15.85 5.42
N GLY A 335 -18.66 17.08 4.96
CA GLY A 335 -18.59 18.31 5.74
C GLY A 335 -19.21 19.42 4.93
N ASP A 336 -18.43 20.47 4.68
CA ASP A 336 -18.78 21.52 3.71
C ASP A 336 -18.53 21.05 2.25
N ASP A 337 -17.98 19.87 2.06
CA ASP A 337 -17.93 19.24 0.74
C ASP A 337 -18.16 17.73 0.89
N VAL A 338 -18.18 17.02 -0.23
CA VAL A 338 -18.26 15.57 -0.31
C VAL A 338 -17.18 15.03 -1.23
N THR A 339 -16.92 13.72 -1.14
CA THR A 339 -15.86 13.08 -1.93
C THR A 339 -16.12 13.19 -3.43
N LYS A 340 -15.20 13.82 -4.17
CA LYS A 340 -15.28 13.92 -5.63
C LYS A 340 -14.70 12.67 -6.30
N ILE A 341 -15.44 12.08 -7.23
CA ILE A 341 -14.99 10.92 -8.01
C ILE A 341 -15.01 11.20 -9.51
N TYR A 342 -14.16 10.45 -10.21
CA TYR A 342 -14.22 10.24 -11.65
C TYR A 342 -14.03 8.74 -11.88
N ALA A 343 -15.12 8.00 -11.98
CA ALA A 343 -15.12 6.55 -11.90
C ALA A 343 -15.60 5.90 -13.20
N ARG A 344 -14.90 4.87 -13.68
CA ARG A 344 -15.43 3.94 -14.67
C ARG A 344 -16.08 2.75 -13.96
N LEU A 345 -17.25 2.33 -14.43
CA LEU A 345 -18.02 1.27 -13.80
C LEU A 345 -18.55 0.26 -14.82
N GLY A 346 -18.39 -1.03 -14.51
CA GLY A 346 -19.13 -2.12 -15.16
C GLY A 346 -18.42 -2.83 -16.30
N ALA A 347 -17.18 -2.45 -16.65
CA ALA A 347 -16.49 -2.99 -17.83
C ALA A 347 -16.27 -4.52 -17.84
N ALA A 348 -16.47 -5.23 -16.71
CA ALA A 348 -16.28 -6.68 -16.62
C ALA A 348 -17.57 -7.50 -16.65
N GLU A 349 -18.72 -6.93 -16.27
CA GLU A 349 -19.92 -7.68 -15.87
C GLU A 349 -21.20 -7.17 -16.56
N LYS A 350 -22.22 -8.04 -16.62
CA LYS A 350 -23.55 -7.69 -17.15
C LYS A 350 -24.32 -6.73 -16.24
N ASN A 351 -24.15 -6.87 -14.93
CA ASN A 351 -24.86 -6.08 -13.93
C ASN A 351 -23.82 -5.32 -13.12
N ALA A 352 -23.84 -3.99 -13.24
CA ALA A 352 -22.93 -3.11 -12.51
C ALA A 352 -23.68 -2.39 -11.39
N THR A 353 -23.05 -2.27 -10.22
CA THR A 353 -23.69 -1.67 -9.04
C THR A 353 -22.80 -0.60 -8.42
N ALA A 354 -23.39 0.52 -8.03
CA ALA A 354 -22.75 1.51 -7.17
C ALA A 354 -23.58 1.74 -5.90
N ASP A 355 -22.93 1.68 -4.74
CA ASP A 355 -23.47 2.12 -3.46
C ASP A 355 -22.58 3.23 -2.92
N ILE A 356 -23.00 4.48 -3.12
CA ILE A 356 -22.16 5.66 -2.91
C ILE A 356 -22.82 6.64 -1.94
N VAL A 357 -22.14 6.91 -0.83
CA VAL A 357 -22.59 7.81 0.23
C VAL A 357 -21.62 8.98 0.32
N ASN A 358 -22.14 10.20 0.32
CA ASN A 358 -21.37 11.44 0.35
C ASN A 358 -20.33 11.52 -0.79
N VAL A 359 -20.83 11.37 -2.02
CA VAL A 359 -20.03 11.36 -3.24
C VAL A 359 -20.63 12.30 -4.29
N LYS A 360 -19.77 13.04 -4.98
CA LYS A 360 -20.08 13.87 -6.15
C LYS A 360 -19.18 13.53 -7.33
N GLY A 361 -19.46 14.09 -8.51
CA GLY A 361 -18.59 13.99 -9.69
C GLY A 361 -19.20 13.10 -10.76
N THR A 362 -18.40 12.24 -11.40
CA THR A 362 -18.83 11.49 -12.59
C THR A 362 -18.63 9.99 -12.45
N ILE A 363 -19.68 9.23 -12.76
CA ILE A 363 -19.61 7.80 -13.08
C ILE A 363 -19.77 7.66 -14.59
N MET A 364 -18.81 7.00 -15.23
CA MET A 364 -18.79 6.73 -16.66
C MET A 364 -18.99 5.24 -16.94
N GLY A 365 -19.83 4.95 -17.92
CA GLY A 365 -20.08 3.62 -18.42
C GLY A 365 -18.99 3.05 -19.32
N GLY A 366 -18.56 3.82 -20.31
CA GLY A 366 -17.55 3.45 -21.31
C GLY A 366 -16.73 4.63 -21.82
N LEU A 367 -15.81 4.36 -22.75
CA LEU A 367 -15.06 5.40 -23.47
C LEU A 367 -15.19 5.22 -24.98
N SER A 368 -15.02 6.30 -25.75
CA SER A 368 -14.99 6.24 -27.22
C SER A 368 -14.00 5.22 -27.76
N ILE A 369 -12.80 5.18 -27.18
CA ILE A 369 -11.70 4.28 -27.57
C ILE A 369 -11.82 2.87 -26.95
N SER A 370 -12.70 2.69 -25.97
CA SER A 370 -12.94 1.42 -25.30
C SER A 370 -14.39 1.36 -24.81
N PRO A 371 -15.35 1.10 -25.73
CA PRO A 371 -16.76 1.03 -25.38
C PRO A 371 -17.06 -0.13 -24.43
N ASN A 372 -18.00 0.07 -23.52
CA ASN A 372 -18.47 -0.99 -22.61
C ASN A 372 -19.56 -1.81 -23.31
N ASN A 373 -19.15 -2.92 -23.91
CA ASN A 373 -20.01 -3.82 -24.66
C ASN A 373 -20.51 -5.02 -23.83
N LYS A 374 -20.53 -4.91 -22.49
CA LYS A 374 -20.88 -6.01 -21.58
C LYS A 374 -22.04 -5.67 -20.65
N THR A 375 -22.03 -4.49 -20.04
CA THR A 375 -23.05 -4.11 -19.06
C THR A 375 -24.41 -3.96 -19.73
N GLU A 376 -25.39 -4.69 -19.22
CA GLU A 376 -26.80 -4.63 -19.63
C GLU A 376 -27.64 -3.85 -18.62
N THR A 377 -27.27 -3.90 -17.33
CA THR A 377 -27.97 -3.16 -16.27
C THR A 377 -26.99 -2.42 -15.37
N MET A 378 -27.38 -1.23 -14.95
CA MET A 378 -26.66 -0.45 -13.95
C MET A 378 -27.61 -0.03 -12.81
N THR A 379 -27.16 -0.15 -11.58
CA THR A 379 -27.92 0.27 -10.39
C THR A 379 -27.05 1.16 -9.53
N ILE A 380 -27.56 2.34 -9.17
CA ILE A 380 -26.86 3.32 -8.34
C ILE A 380 -27.74 3.63 -7.14
N LYS A 381 -27.17 3.49 -5.94
CA LYS A 381 -27.82 3.70 -4.65
C LYS A 381 -26.94 4.56 -3.73
N GLY A 382 -27.53 4.98 -2.62
CA GLY A 382 -26.86 5.77 -1.57
C GLY A 382 -27.38 7.20 -1.56
N GLY A 383 -26.50 8.18 -1.34
CA GLY A 383 -26.93 9.57 -1.31
C GLY A 383 -26.06 10.49 -0.47
N ILE A 384 -26.58 11.70 -0.26
CA ILE A 384 -25.95 12.73 0.55
C ILE A 384 -26.61 12.76 1.93
N THR A 385 -25.81 12.62 2.97
CA THR A 385 -26.29 12.52 4.35
C THR A 385 -26.47 13.86 5.04
N ASN A 386 -25.79 14.92 4.60
CA ASN A 386 -25.85 16.27 5.17
C ASN A 386 -26.17 17.37 4.12
N PRO A 387 -27.33 17.28 3.42
CA PRO A 387 -27.64 18.18 2.32
C PRO A 387 -27.80 19.65 2.74
N ALA A 388 -28.26 19.91 3.97
CA ALA A 388 -28.48 21.28 4.46
C ALA A 388 -27.18 22.07 4.60
N SER A 389 -26.11 21.44 5.11
CA SER A 389 -24.81 22.11 5.27
C SER A 389 -24.17 22.42 3.92
N ILE A 390 -24.28 21.50 2.96
CA ILE A 390 -23.75 21.68 1.59
C ILE A 390 -24.44 22.86 0.87
N LEU A 391 -25.75 23.01 1.04
CA LEU A 391 -26.51 24.12 0.45
C LEU A 391 -26.20 25.47 1.11
N ALA A 392 -25.73 25.50 2.35
CA ALA A 392 -25.48 26.74 3.08
C ALA A 392 -24.24 27.51 2.58
N ILE A 393 -23.30 26.83 1.91
CA ILE A 393 -21.97 27.37 1.59
C ILE A 393 -22.01 28.52 0.59
N ASP A 394 -22.98 28.52 -0.32
CA ASP A 394 -23.13 29.58 -1.32
C ASP A 394 -24.58 30.01 -1.56
N GLY A 395 -25.46 29.74 -0.59
CA GLY A 395 -26.90 29.97 -0.74
C GLY A 395 -27.58 28.99 -1.70
N GLY A 396 -26.93 27.87 -2.03
CA GLY A 396 -27.45 26.80 -2.88
C GLY A 396 -27.32 27.09 -4.38
N VAL A 397 -26.42 28.00 -4.76
CA VAL A 397 -26.25 28.45 -6.16
C VAL A 397 -25.40 27.48 -6.95
N ASN A 398 -24.29 26.99 -6.39
CA ASN A 398 -23.50 25.92 -6.95
C ASN A 398 -23.83 24.64 -6.19
N HIS A 399 -24.52 23.74 -6.89
CA HIS A 399 -24.87 22.43 -6.38
C HIS A 399 -23.59 21.59 -6.13
N ASN A 400 -22.98 21.77 -4.96
CA ASN A 400 -21.68 21.21 -4.59
C ASN A 400 -21.67 19.69 -4.46
N SER A 401 -22.81 19.01 -4.63
CA SER A 401 -22.96 17.56 -4.58
C SER A 401 -23.51 16.92 -5.87
N ASN A 402 -23.44 17.59 -7.03
CA ASN A 402 -23.93 17.01 -8.28
C ASN A 402 -23.25 15.67 -8.63
N LEU A 403 -24.08 14.72 -9.07
CA LEU A 403 -23.65 13.44 -9.64
C LEU A 403 -23.99 13.41 -11.12
N THR A 404 -23.00 13.12 -11.97
CA THR A 404 -23.20 12.84 -13.39
C THR A 404 -23.01 11.35 -13.64
N VAL A 405 -23.98 10.73 -14.30
CA VAL A 405 -23.92 9.36 -14.79
C VAL A 405 -23.86 9.43 -16.31
N ASP A 406 -22.65 9.35 -16.85
CA ASP A 406 -22.42 9.37 -18.29
C ASP A 406 -22.45 7.94 -18.84
N LEU A 407 -23.57 7.61 -19.48
CA LEU A 407 -23.82 6.30 -20.07
C LEU A 407 -23.29 6.22 -21.51
N SER A 408 -22.66 7.29 -22.02
CA SER A 408 -22.02 7.26 -23.33
C SER A 408 -21.10 6.05 -23.49
N TYR A 409 -21.14 5.45 -24.68
CA TYR A 409 -20.34 4.30 -25.08
C TYR A 409 -20.68 3.01 -24.32
N MET A 410 -21.97 2.79 -24.03
CA MET A 410 -22.54 1.56 -23.47
C MET A 410 -23.60 0.93 -24.39
N PRO A 411 -23.25 0.44 -25.60
CA PRO A 411 -24.23 0.03 -26.61
C PRO A 411 -25.13 -1.16 -26.24
N LYS A 412 -24.82 -1.89 -25.15
CA LYS A 412 -25.65 -3.01 -24.65
C LYS A 412 -26.48 -2.67 -23.42
N LEU A 413 -26.41 -1.43 -22.93
CA LEU A 413 -27.16 -1.03 -21.76
C LEU A 413 -28.65 -1.05 -22.07
N LYS A 414 -29.42 -1.76 -21.26
CA LYS A 414 -30.87 -1.90 -21.38
C LYS A 414 -31.61 -1.12 -20.31
N SER A 415 -31.02 -1.00 -19.12
CA SER A 415 -31.64 -0.27 -18.03
C SER A 415 -30.65 0.36 -17.05
N ILE A 416 -31.08 1.48 -16.48
CA ILE A 416 -30.42 2.18 -15.39
C ILE A 416 -31.44 2.45 -14.27
N ASP A 417 -31.05 2.17 -13.02
CA ASP A 417 -31.88 2.37 -11.84
C ASP A 417 -31.17 3.25 -10.80
N LEU A 418 -31.61 4.49 -10.66
CA LEU A 418 -31.19 5.46 -9.64
C LEU A 418 -32.21 5.61 -8.50
N SER A 419 -33.28 4.81 -8.47
CA SER A 419 -34.40 5.01 -7.52
C SER A 419 -33.99 4.91 -6.05
N GLY A 420 -32.87 4.23 -5.76
CA GLY A 420 -32.28 4.14 -4.43
C GLY A 420 -31.23 5.21 -4.10
N TYR A 421 -31.05 6.23 -4.95
CA TYR A 421 -30.15 7.35 -4.71
C TYR A 421 -30.92 8.60 -4.25
N ASN A 422 -30.41 9.30 -3.24
CA ASN A 422 -31.03 10.49 -2.66
C ASN A 422 -30.03 11.65 -2.54
N ASN A 423 -30.21 12.72 -3.32
CA ASN A 423 -29.35 13.89 -3.35
C ASN A 423 -30.15 15.19 -3.23
N ALA A 424 -30.60 15.53 -2.03
CA ALA A 424 -31.42 16.73 -1.81
C ALA A 424 -30.66 18.06 -1.99
N SER A 425 -29.32 18.03 -2.01
CA SER A 425 -28.45 19.21 -2.18
C SER A 425 -27.93 19.41 -3.60
N GLY A 426 -28.33 18.57 -4.55
CA GLY A 426 -27.82 18.61 -5.92
C GLY A 426 -28.81 18.13 -6.98
N THR A 427 -28.31 18.07 -8.21
CA THR A 427 -29.00 17.49 -9.37
C THR A 427 -28.21 16.27 -9.84
N ASN A 428 -28.93 15.20 -10.14
CA ASN A 428 -28.37 13.99 -10.73
C ASN A 428 -28.55 14.08 -12.24
N LYS A 429 -27.45 14.19 -12.97
CA LYS A 429 -27.46 14.26 -14.42
C LYS A 429 -27.24 12.89 -15.02
N ILE A 430 -28.13 12.44 -15.88
CA ILE A 430 -27.97 11.22 -16.66
C ILE A 430 -27.69 11.65 -18.11
N ILE A 431 -26.61 11.17 -18.71
CA ILE A 431 -26.27 11.49 -20.11
C ILE A 431 -26.36 10.22 -20.93
N ILE A 432 -27.16 10.28 -22.00
CA ILE A 432 -27.36 9.19 -22.96
C ILE A 432 -27.10 9.73 -24.36
N ARG A 433 -26.43 8.94 -25.21
CA ARG A 433 -26.25 9.30 -26.63
C ARG A 433 -27.34 8.68 -27.49
N SER A 434 -27.80 9.45 -28.48
CA SER A 434 -28.87 9.06 -29.41
C SER A 434 -28.59 7.77 -30.20
N THR A 435 -27.34 7.33 -30.28
CA THR A 435 -26.93 6.08 -30.96
C THR A 435 -27.08 4.82 -30.11
N GLU A 436 -27.54 4.91 -28.86
CA GLU A 436 -27.66 3.80 -27.90
C GLU A 436 -29.12 3.36 -27.70
N LEU A 437 -29.79 3.01 -28.80
CA LEU A 437 -31.24 2.76 -28.92
C LEU A 437 -31.78 1.53 -28.15
N GLU A 438 -30.97 0.83 -27.34
CA GLU A 438 -31.38 -0.37 -26.59
C GLU A 438 -31.86 -0.09 -25.16
N ILE A 439 -31.76 1.15 -24.65
CA ILE A 439 -32.25 1.49 -23.32
C ILE A 439 -33.78 1.48 -23.29
N SER A 440 -34.34 0.54 -22.54
CA SER A 440 -35.78 0.31 -22.39
C SER A 440 -36.36 0.87 -21.08
N SER A 441 -35.51 1.16 -20.08
CA SER A 441 -35.94 1.64 -18.78
C SER A 441 -34.91 2.55 -18.12
N ILE A 442 -35.35 3.73 -17.73
CA ILE A 442 -34.59 4.68 -16.91
C ILE A 442 -35.45 4.95 -15.68
N LYS A 443 -34.98 4.55 -14.49
CA LYS A 443 -35.59 4.97 -13.24
C LYS A 443 -34.75 6.07 -12.62
N GLY A 444 -35.34 7.26 -12.54
CA GLY A 444 -34.75 8.40 -11.86
C GLY A 444 -34.59 8.19 -10.35
N SER A 445 -33.92 9.14 -9.71
CA SER A 445 -33.78 9.22 -8.27
C SER A 445 -35.06 9.70 -7.58
N SER A 446 -35.08 9.66 -6.25
CA SER A 446 -36.15 10.30 -5.45
C SER A 446 -36.02 11.83 -5.37
N THR A 447 -34.98 12.39 -6.01
CA THR A 447 -34.59 13.81 -5.94
C THR A 447 -34.54 14.43 -7.34
N LYS A 448 -33.87 15.58 -7.50
CA LYS A 448 -33.81 16.29 -8.78
C LYS A 448 -32.95 15.53 -9.80
N ASP A 449 -33.54 15.21 -10.95
CA ASP A 449 -32.83 14.61 -12.09
C ASP A 449 -32.86 15.52 -13.32
N ASP A 450 -31.79 15.46 -14.12
CA ASP A 450 -31.65 16.05 -15.46
C ASP A 450 -31.25 14.91 -16.42
N ILE A 451 -32.12 14.54 -17.37
CA ILE A 451 -31.97 13.35 -18.24
C ILE A 451 -31.88 13.77 -19.70
#